data_AF-A0A2V6PYG9-F1
#
_entry.id   AF-A0A2V6PYG9-F1
#
_cell.length_a   1.000
_cell.length_b   1.000
_cell.length_c   1.000
_cell.angle_alpha   90.00
_cell.angle_beta   90.00
_cell.angle_gamma   90.00
#
_symmetry.space_group_name_H-M   'P 1'
#
loop_
_entity.id
_entity.type
_entity.pdbx_description
1 polymer ?
#
loop_
_entity_poly.entity_id
_entity_poly.type
_entity_poly.pdbx_seq_one_letter_code
_entity_poly.pdbx_strand_id
1 'polypeptide(L)'
;MADVMGNGHVFYGPGNLHVTVRSIEGYREAVPRGDQRIALYERVLRRALAHLGPVTVEFAGLTASRSSVLLQGWPDASLQDFRDRLYGMLSEVGAIVSGPELSRSSIRKTCHATLALTGGPLEVPERFVEFIDAHRATYYSRITFGQLELVRYHRTSAQVAVESLGTLPFRG
;
A
#
# COMPACT_ATOMS: atom_id res chain seq x y z
N MET A 1 -16.41 3.80 -11.97
CA MET A 1 -15.51 2.61 -12.00
C MET A 1 -16.31 1.33 -12.21
N ALA A 2 -17.30 1.03 -11.37
CA ALA A 2 -18.21 -0.12 -11.60
C ALA A 2 -18.85 -0.07 -13.01
N ASP A 3 -19.32 1.10 -13.44
CA ASP A 3 -19.98 1.29 -14.74
C ASP A 3 -19.08 1.04 -15.97
N VAL A 4 -17.74 1.04 -15.78
CA VAL A 4 -16.78 0.84 -16.88
C VAL A 4 -16.06 -0.50 -16.81
N MET A 5 -16.05 -1.16 -15.65
CA MET A 5 -15.45 -2.49 -15.50
C MET A 5 -16.50 -3.59 -15.66
N GLY A 6 -17.72 -3.36 -15.18
CA GLY A 6 -18.79 -4.37 -15.12
C GLY A 6 -18.87 -5.06 -13.76
N ASN A 7 -19.53 -6.23 -13.74
CA ASN A 7 -19.74 -7.02 -12.53
C ASN A 7 -18.58 -7.98 -12.22
N GLY A 8 -18.50 -8.45 -10.96
CA GLY A 8 -17.52 -9.48 -10.57
C GLY A 8 -16.11 -8.95 -10.27
N HIS A 9 -15.95 -7.63 -10.13
CA HIS A 9 -14.72 -7.00 -9.65
C HIS A 9 -14.85 -6.59 -8.19
N VAL A 10 -13.71 -6.43 -7.51
CA VAL A 10 -13.68 -5.98 -6.11
C VAL A 10 -13.29 -4.51 -6.07
N PHE A 11 -14.13 -3.66 -5.49
CA PHE A 11 -13.89 -2.22 -5.37
C PHE A 11 -13.50 -1.85 -3.94
N TYR A 12 -12.50 -0.99 -3.83
CA TYR A 12 -12.08 -0.42 -2.55
C TYR A 12 -12.97 0.78 -2.22
N GLY A 13 -13.37 0.87 -0.95
CA GLY A 13 -14.15 1.96 -0.40
C GLY A 13 -13.41 2.71 0.70
N PRO A 14 -14.02 3.73 1.30
CA PRO A 14 -13.37 4.57 2.30
C PRO A 14 -12.74 3.79 3.49
N GLY A 15 -13.30 2.64 3.86
CA GLY A 15 -12.80 1.84 4.99
C GLY A 15 -11.60 0.94 4.68
N ASN A 16 -11.19 0.79 3.42
CA ASN A 16 -10.05 -0.06 3.06
C ASN A 16 -9.08 0.57 2.05
N LEU A 17 -9.32 1.80 1.61
CA LEU A 17 -8.36 2.59 0.84
C LEU A 17 -7.14 2.92 1.72
N HIS A 18 -5.96 2.60 1.21
CA HIS A 18 -4.70 2.82 1.90
C HIS A 18 -3.56 2.98 0.90
N VAL A 19 -2.42 3.45 1.39
CA VAL A 19 -1.16 3.49 0.65
C VAL A 19 -0.18 2.54 1.31
N THR A 20 0.34 1.59 0.54
CA THR A 20 1.36 0.66 1.07
C THR A 20 2.71 1.37 1.17
N VAL A 21 3.27 1.39 2.38
CA VAL A 21 4.61 1.93 2.63
C VAL A 21 5.68 0.91 2.22
N ARG A 22 5.57 -0.32 2.73
CA ARG A 22 6.48 -1.44 2.46
C ARG A 22 5.78 -2.77 2.76
N SER A 23 6.07 -3.81 1.97
CA SER A 23 5.77 -5.18 2.37
C SER A 23 6.93 -5.73 3.21
N ILE A 24 6.68 -6.04 4.49
CA ILE A 24 7.74 -6.39 5.46
C ILE A 24 8.15 -7.86 5.36
N GLU A 25 7.18 -8.77 5.15
CA GLU A 25 7.42 -10.19 4.95
C GLU A 25 6.40 -10.79 3.97
N GLY A 26 6.70 -12.00 3.49
CA GLY A 26 5.75 -12.83 2.76
C GLY A 26 4.57 -13.26 3.62
N TYR A 27 3.48 -13.69 2.97
CA TYR A 27 2.27 -14.11 3.65
C TYR A 27 2.53 -15.28 4.62
N ARG A 28 1.99 -15.16 5.83
CA ARG A 28 1.92 -16.23 6.83
C ARG A 28 0.46 -16.58 7.08
N GLU A 29 0.14 -17.86 7.02
CA GLU A 29 -1.23 -18.35 7.28
C GLU A 29 -1.69 -18.05 8.71
N ALA A 30 -0.78 -18.20 9.69
CA ALA A 30 -1.05 -17.93 11.09
C ALA A 30 -0.09 -16.88 11.67
N VAL A 31 -0.67 -15.91 12.39
CA VAL A 31 0.04 -14.93 13.23
C VAL A 31 -0.50 -15.09 14.65
N PRO A 32 0.15 -15.86 15.53
CA PRO A 32 -0.35 -16.12 16.87
C PRO A 32 -0.29 -14.86 17.75
N ARG A 33 -1.10 -14.83 18.81
CA ARG A 33 -1.01 -13.78 19.82
C ARG A 33 0.37 -13.81 20.48
N GLY A 34 1.04 -12.66 20.54
CA GLY A 34 2.40 -12.56 21.08
C GLY A 34 3.49 -12.99 20.09
N ASP A 35 3.19 -13.03 18.79
CA ASP A 35 4.17 -13.32 17.75
C ASP A 35 5.41 -12.42 17.86
N GLN A 36 6.58 -13.05 18.00
CA GLN A 36 7.84 -12.34 18.21
C GLN A 36 8.27 -11.50 17.00
N ARG A 37 7.86 -11.85 15.78
CA ARG A 37 8.16 -11.06 14.59
C ARG A 37 7.34 -9.78 14.56
N ILE A 38 6.06 -9.85 14.94
CA ILE A 38 5.24 -8.64 15.08
C ILE A 38 5.87 -7.69 16.10
N ALA A 39 6.26 -8.18 17.28
CA ALA A 39 6.95 -7.36 18.29
C ALA A 39 8.29 -6.78 17.78
N LEU A 40 9.05 -7.55 16.98
CA LEU A 40 10.27 -7.08 16.32
C LEU A 40 9.95 -5.94 15.32
N TYR A 41 8.95 -6.12 14.45
CA TYR A 41 8.56 -5.12 13.47
C TYR A 41 8.04 -3.84 14.11
N GLU A 42 7.18 -3.95 15.12
CA GLU A 42 6.71 -2.78 15.87
C GLU A 42 7.86 -2.00 16.50
N ARG A 43 8.83 -2.69 17.11
CA ARG A 43 10.01 -2.05 17.71
C ARG A 43 10.84 -1.31 16.66
N VAL A 44 11.10 -1.96 15.51
CA VAL A 44 11.86 -1.34 14.41
C VAL A 44 11.10 -0.13 13.84
N LEU A 45 9.79 -0.28 13.59
CA LEU A 45 8.93 0.79 13.10
C LEU A 45 8.91 1.98 14.07
N ARG A 46 8.76 1.78 15.38
CA ARG A 46 8.80 2.87 16.38
C ARG A 46 10.11 3.65 16.32
N ARG A 47 11.25 2.97 16.16
CA ARG A 47 12.57 3.60 16.06
C ARG A 47 12.80 4.27 14.69
N ALA A 48 12.21 3.76 13.63
CA ALA A 48 12.23 4.38 12.30
C ALA A 48 11.36 5.64 12.25
N LEU A 49 10.19 5.61 12.89
CA LEU A 49 9.21 6.70 12.93
C LEU A 49 9.60 7.88 13.83
N ALA A 50 10.60 7.72 14.70
CA ALA A 50 11.00 8.74 15.68
C ALA A 50 11.39 10.10 15.08
N HIS A 51 11.60 10.19 13.76
CA HIS A 51 11.95 11.41 13.05
C HIS A 51 11.05 11.64 11.81
N LEU A 52 9.98 10.86 11.68
CA LEU A 52 9.04 11.03 10.59
C LEU A 52 7.88 11.90 11.08
N GLY A 53 7.81 13.12 10.55
CA GLY A 53 6.64 13.98 10.67
C GLY A 53 5.50 13.53 9.73
N PRO A 54 4.44 14.36 9.61
CA PRO A 54 3.38 14.12 8.65
C PRO A 54 3.90 13.93 7.22
N VAL A 55 3.41 12.89 6.54
CA VAL A 55 3.77 12.59 5.14
C VAL A 55 2.67 13.08 4.23
N THR A 56 3.00 13.88 3.22
CA THR A 56 2.02 14.33 2.23
C THR A 56 2.15 13.56 0.93
N VAL A 57 1.00 13.15 0.38
CA VAL A 57 0.89 12.48 -0.92
C VAL A 57 -0.07 13.27 -1.79
N GLU A 58 0.39 13.60 -2.99
CA GLU A 58 -0.47 14.09 -4.06
C GLU A 58 -1.00 12.92 -4.88
N PHE A 59 -2.30 12.86 -5.09
CA PHE A 59 -2.95 11.86 -5.91
C PHE A 59 -3.40 12.47 -7.24
N ALA A 60 -2.72 12.07 -8.30
CA ALA A 60 -2.96 12.57 -9.65
C ALA A 60 -2.71 11.46 -10.66
N GLY A 61 -3.75 11.14 -11.44
CA GLY A 61 -3.73 10.11 -12.46
C GLY A 61 -4.32 8.77 -12.01
N LEU A 62 -4.99 8.10 -12.94
CA LEU A 62 -5.32 6.69 -12.86
C LEU A 62 -4.39 5.87 -13.73
N THR A 63 -4.09 4.65 -13.28
CA THR A 63 -3.42 3.64 -14.09
C THR A 63 -4.05 2.28 -13.84
N ALA A 64 -3.84 1.34 -14.76
CA ALA A 64 -4.34 -0.01 -14.65
C ALA A 64 -3.24 -1.02 -14.91
N SER A 65 -3.33 -2.15 -14.22
CA SER A 65 -2.55 -3.36 -14.49
C SER A 65 -3.50 -4.48 -14.89
N ARG A 66 -2.95 -5.66 -15.21
CA ARG A 66 -3.76 -6.86 -15.49
C ARG A 66 -4.65 -7.27 -14.31
N SER A 67 -4.33 -6.84 -13.10
CA SER A 67 -5.00 -7.28 -11.88
C SER A 67 -5.69 -6.16 -11.10
N SER A 68 -5.51 -4.89 -11.48
CA SER A 68 -5.95 -3.77 -10.64
C SER A 68 -6.11 -2.44 -11.37
N VAL A 69 -6.92 -1.55 -10.79
CA VAL A 69 -6.93 -0.12 -11.08
C VAL A 69 -6.34 0.62 -9.89
N LEU A 70 -5.41 1.52 -10.15
CA LEU A 70 -4.62 2.22 -9.16
C LEU A 70 -4.79 3.74 -9.31
N LEU A 71 -5.02 4.41 -8.18
CA LEU A 71 -4.84 5.85 -8.05
C LEU A 71 -3.36 6.13 -7.82
N GLN A 72 -2.74 6.89 -8.72
CA GLN A 72 -1.31 7.20 -8.65
C GLN A 72 -1.04 8.21 -7.53
N GLY A 73 -0.05 7.90 -6.68
CA GLY A 73 0.38 8.74 -5.57
C GLY A 73 1.83 9.20 -5.71
N TRP A 74 2.02 10.49 -5.50
CA TRP A 74 3.29 11.21 -5.55
C TRP A 74 3.62 11.73 -4.14
N PRO A 75 4.36 10.95 -3.35
CA PRO A 75 4.72 11.34 -2.00
C PRO A 75 5.78 12.45 -2.00
N ASP A 76 5.83 13.24 -0.95
CA ASP A 76 7.00 14.08 -0.67
C ASP A 76 8.25 13.23 -0.34
N ALA A 77 9.40 13.90 -0.19
CA ALA A 77 10.68 13.24 0.07
C ALA A 77 10.70 12.45 1.39
N SER A 78 9.87 12.83 2.38
CA SER A 78 9.89 12.23 3.71
C SER A 78 9.52 10.74 3.70
N LEU A 79 8.62 10.34 2.79
CA LEU A 79 8.27 8.92 2.65
C LEU A 79 9.44 8.09 2.13
N GLN A 80 10.22 8.66 1.20
CA GLN A 80 11.36 7.95 0.63
C GLN A 80 12.48 7.81 1.67
N ASP A 81 12.78 8.89 2.40
CA ASP A 81 13.75 8.86 3.49
C ASP A 81 13.35 7.83 4.58
N PHE A 82 12.06 7.78 4.92
CA PHE A 82 11.53 6.78 5.83
C PHE A 82 11.71 5.36 5.30
N ARG A 83 11.38 5.10 4.03
CA ARG A 83 11.52 3.77 3.42
C ARG A 83 12.97 3.29 3.41
N ASP A 84 13.90 4.17 3.05
CA ASP A 84 15.34 3.91 3.07
C ASP A 84 15.83 3.59 4.49
N ARG A 85 15.43 4.38 5.48
CA ARG A 85 15.75 4.15 6.89
C ARG A 85 15.18 2.82 7.38
N LEU A 86 13.90 2.56 7.13
CA LEU A 86 13.22 1.34 7.54
C LEU A 86 13.91 0.11 6.94
N TYR A 87 14.29 0.16 5.67
CA TYR A 87 15.06 -0.90 5.03
C TYR A 87 16.38 -1.17 5.76
N GLY A 88 17.17 -0.12 6.02
CA GLY A 88 18.45 -0.25 6.73
C GLY A 88 18.28 -0.89 8.11
N MET A 89 17.29 -0.44 8.88
CA MET A 89 17.04 -0.95 10.23
C MET A 89 16.51 -2.39 10.24
N LEU A 90 15.68 -2.78 9.26
CA LEU A 90 15.29 -4.18 9.09
C LEU A 90 16.48 -5.04 8.67
N SER A 91 17.38 -4.52 7.84
CA SER A 91 18.59 -5.22 7.42
C SER A 91 19.55 -5.47 8.59
N GLU A 92 19.76 -4.47 9.46
CA GLU A 92 20.62 -4.57 10.65
C GLU A 92 20.21 -5.71 11.59
N VAL A 93 18.90 -5.95 11.72
CA VAL A 93 18.35 -6.98 12.62
C VAL A 93 18.04 -8.30 11.90
N GLY A 94 18.47 -8.46 10.63
CA GLY A 94 18.25 -9.67 9.85
C GLY A 94 16.77 -9.95 9.54
N ALA A 95 15.93 -8.91 9.49
CA ALA A 95 14.48 -9.01 9.29
C ALA A 95 14.02 -8.76 7.84
N ILE A 96 14.96 -8.64 6.90
CA ILE A 96 14.65 -8.68 5.47
C ILE A 96 14.46 -10.15 5.08
N VAL A 97 13.21 -10.54 4.85
CA VAL A 97 12.83 -11.91 4.47
C VAL A 97 12.15 -11.91 3.10
N SER A 98 11.87 -13.11 2.57
CA SER A 98 11.18 -13.31 1.29
C SER A 98 9.98 -12.37 1.10
N GLY A 99 9.96 -11.63 -0.01
CA GLY A 99 8.96 -10.60 -0.30
C GLY A 99 9.30 -9.80 -1.56
N PRO A 100 8.52 -8.76 -1.90
CA PRO A 100 8.73 -7.98 -3.12
C PRO A 100 9.86 -6.93 -3.03
N GLU A 101 10.36 -6.61 -1.83
CA GLU A 101 11.35 -5.55 -1.59
C GLU A 101 12.62 -6.09 -0.91
N LEU A 102 13.31 -7.03 -1.58
CA LEU A 102 14.49 -7.75 -1.05
C LEU A 102 15.79 -6.95 -1.07
N SER A 103 15.81 -5.82 -1.78
CA SER A 103 17.01 -5.02 -1.97
C SER A 103 16.71 -3.53 -1.80
N ARG A 104 17.73 -2.74 -1.50
CA ARG A 104 17.57 -1.29 -1.45
C ARG A 104 17.12 -0.70 -2.79
N SER A 105 17.57 -1.28 -3.90
CA SER A 105 17.19 -0.86 -5.26
C SER A 105 15.73 -1.15 -5.63
N SER A 106 15.04 -2.03 -4.89
CA SER A 106 13.62 -2.34 -5.10
C SER A 106 12.67 -1.48 -4.25
N ILE A 107 13.19 -0.55 -3.45
CA ILE A 107 12.37 0.40 -2.70
C ILE A 107 11.58 1.28 -3.68
N ARG A 108 10.25 1.32 -3.49
CA ARG A 108 9.35 2.10 -4.34
C ARG A 108 9.56 3.60 -4.13
N LYS A 109 9.69 4.33 -5.24
CA LYS A 109 9.80 5.81 -5.25
C LYS A 109 8.44 6.50 -5.24
N THR A 110 7.45 5.88 -5.88
CA THR A 110 6.06 6.35 -5.89
C THR A 110 5.22 5.58 -4.90
N CYS A 111 3.95 5.94 -4.78
CA CYS A 111 2.97 5.16 -4.06
C CYS A 111 1.66 5.10 -4.84
N HIS A 112 0.71 4.29 -4.38
CA HIS A 112 -0.60 4.20 -5.00
C HIS A 112 -1.63 3.75 -3.97
N ALA A 113 -2.89 4.04 -4.25
CA ALA A 113 -4.04 3.40 -3.62
C ALA A 113 -4.73 2.51 -4.64
N THR A 114 -5.00 1.26 -4.29
CA THR A 114 -5.79 0.36 -5.14
C THR A 114 -7.25 0.77 -5.08
N LEU A 115 -7.86 1.05 -6.23
CA LEU A 115 -9.28 1.38 -6.32
C LEU A 115 -10.13 0.15 -6.66
N ALA A 116 -9.59 -0.76 -7.45
CA ALA A 116 -10.29 -1.98 -7.84
C ALA A 116 -9.32 -3.13 -8.12
N LEU A 117 -9.79 -4.37 -7.94
CA LEU A 117 -9.14 -5.60 -8.40
C LEU A 117 -10.02 -6.29 -9.44
N THR A 118 -9.40 -6.72 -10.53
CA THR A 118 -10.12 -7.42 -11.61
C THR A 118 -10.39 -8.87 -11.19
N GLY A 119 -11.66 -9.22 -10.96
CA GLY A 119 -12.08 -10.61 -10.72
C GLY A 119 -12.42 -11.43 -11.97
N GLY A 120 -12.32 -10.83 -13.17
CA GLY A 120 -12.66 -11.48 -14.44
C GLY A 120 -12.45 -10.53 -15.62
N PRO A 121 -12.87 -10.93 -16.83
CA PRO A 121 -12.88 -10.06 -18.01
C PRO A 121 -13.68 -8.78 -17.76
N LEU A 122 -13.27 -7.68 -18.39
CA LEU A 122 -14.04 -6.44 -18.41
C LEU A 122 -15.26 -6.63 -19.31
N GLU A 123 -16.39 -6.05 -18.93
CA GLU A 123 -17.64 -6.14 -19.70
C GLU A 123 -17.55 -5.37 -21.03
N VAL A 124 -16.93 -4.18 -21.00
CA VAL A 124 -16.67 -3.36 -22.19
C VAL A 124 -15.23 -2.81 -22.14
N PRO A 125 -14.23 -3.56 -22.62
CA PRO A 125 -12.81 -3.20 -22.52
C PRO A 125 -12.47 -1.82 -23.11
N GLU A 126 -13.11 -1.44 -24.21
CA GLU A 126 -12.84 -0.16 -24.91
C GLU A 126 -13.23 1.03 -24.02
N ARG A 127 -14.41 0.98 -23.39
CA ARG A 127 -14.87 2.01 -22.45
C ARG A 127 -13.96 2.11 -21.23
N PHE A 128 -13.44 0.97 -20.76
CA PHE A 128 -12.49 0.96 -19.66
C PHE A 128 -11.18 1.66 -20.04
N VAL A 129 -10.63 1.38 -21.23
CA VAL A 129 -9.42 2.04 -21.72
C VAL A 129 -9.64 3.54 -21.89
N GLU A 130 -10.73 3.95 -22.52
CA GLU A 130 -11.12 5.36 -22.67
C GLU A 130 -11.22 6.06 -21.31
N PHE A 131 -11.81 5.40 -20.31
CA PHE A 131 -11.90 5.93 -18.96
C PHE A 131 -10.53 6.09 -18.31
N ILE A 132 -9.64 5.10 -18.38
CA ILE A 132 -8.28 5.22 -17.82
C ILE A 132 -7.51 6.34 -18.52
N ASP A 133 -7.60 6.44 -19.86
CA ASP A 133 -6.91 7.47 -20.63
C ASP A 133 -7.42 8.87 -20.33
N ALA A 134 -8.75 9.06 -20.19
CA ALA A 134 -9.34 10.33 -19.80
C ALA A 134 -8.92 10.79 -18.40
N HIS A 135 -8.56 9.84 -17.53
CA HIS A 135 -8.20 10.10 -16.14
C HIS A 135 -6.70 10.00 -15.84
N ARG A 136 -5.85 9.74 -16.84
CA ARG A 136 -4.40 9.48 -16.67
C ARG A 136 -3.60 10.64 -16.06
N ALA A 137 -4.10 11.87 -16.17
CA ALA A 137 -3.45 13.09 -15.68
C ALA A 137 -4.36 13.90 -14.73
N THR A 138 -5.51 13.36 -14.33
CA THR A 138 -6.48 14.07 -13.51
C THR A 138 -5.95 14.22 -12.09
N TYR A 139 -5.89 15.45 -11.58
CA TYR A 139 -5.65 15.72 -10.17
C TYR A 139 -6.89 15.35 -9.35
N TYR A 140 -6.70 14.58 -8.28
CA TYR A 140 -7.79 14.16 -7.39
C TYR A 140 -7.72 14.83 -6.03
N SER A 141 -6.57 14.78 -5.38
CA SER A 141 -6.44 15.31 -4.02
C SER A 141 -4.98 15.39 -3.55
N ARG A 142 -4.78 16.06 -2.43
CA ARG A 142 -3.54 16.05 -1.65
C ARG A 142 -3.89 15.69 -0.22
N ILE A 143 -3.30 14.62 0.30
CA ILE A 143 -3.61 14.06 1.61
C ILE A 143 -2.35 14.03 2.46
N THR A 144 -2.46 14.50 3.70
CA THR A 144 -1.40 14.41 4.70
C THR A 144 -1.74 13.30 5.70
N PHE A 145 -0.86 12.31 5.78
CA PHE A 145 -0.95 11.17 6.69
C PHE A 145 -0.21 11.49 7.99
N GLY A 146 -0.78 11.08 9.12
CA GLY A 146 -0.20 11.26 10.46
C GLY A 146 0.08 9.96 11.20
N GLN A 147 -0.13 8.81 10.56
CA GLN A 147 0.04 7.50 11.19
C GLN A 147 0.39 6.40 10.17
N LEU A 148 1.06 5.36 10.66
CA LEU A 148 1.29 4.09 9.99
C LEU A 148 0.50 3.00 10.68
N GLU A 149 0.06 2.03 9.91
CA GLU A 149 -0.57 0.82 10.42
C GLU A 149 0.25 -0.41 10.01
N LEU A 150 0.59 -1.25 10.99
CA LEU A 150 1.08 -2.59 10.72
C LEU A 150 -0.13 -3.48 10.51
N VAL A 151 -0.22 -4.09 9.33
CA VAL A 151 -1.39 -4.88 8.95
C VAL A 151 -0.99 -6.26 8.45
N ARG A 152 -1.89 -7.22 8.61
CA ARG A 152 -1.89 -8.46 7.83
C ARG A 152 -3.07 -8.46 6.87
N TYR A 153 -2.84 -8.97 5.67
CA TYR A 153 -3.91 -9.19 4.71
C TYR A 153 -4.41 -10.61 4.84
N HIS A 154 -5.73 -10.79 4.79
CA HIS A 154 -6.38 -12.07 4.59
C HIS A 154 -6.95 -12.07 3.19
N ARG A 155 -6.48 -12.98 2.34
CA ARG A 155 -7.02 -13.13 0.99
C ARG A 155 -7.94 -14.33 0.96
N THR A 156 -9.22 -14.09 0.70
CA THR A 156 -10.15 -15.11 0.26
C THR A 156 -10.37 -14.99 -1.25
N SER A 157 -11.11 -15.93 -1.84
CA SER A 157 -11.55 -15.83 -3.24
C SER A 157 -12.46 -14.63 -3.51
N ALA A 158 -13.11 -14.10 -2.47
CA ALA A 158 -14.11 -13.03 -2.58
C ALA A 158 -13.64 -11.67 -2.04
N GLN A 159 -12.64 -11.64 -1.15
CA GLN A 159 -12.24 -10.40 -0.47
C GLN A 159 -10.76 -10.40 -0.10
N VAL A 160 -10.15 -9.21 -0.13
CA VAL A 160 -8.92 -8.91 0.60
C VAL A 160 -9.33 -8.18 1.87
N ALA A 161 -9.34 -8.87 3.01
CA ALA A 161 -9.56 -8.25 4.31
C ALA A 161 -8.21 -7.79 4.89
N VAL A 162 -8.22 -6.67 5.59
CA VAL A 162 -7.05 -6.11 6.27
C VAL A 162 -7.32 -6.17 7.76
N GLU A 163 -6.43 -6.81 8.51
CA GLU A 163 -6.46 -6.83 9.96
C GLU A 163 -5.34 -5.95 10.48
N SER A 164 -5.72 -4.95 11.28
CA SER A 164 -4.79 -4.12 12.04
C SER A 164 -4.07 -4.97 13.08
N LEU A 165 -2.74 -4.98 13.04
CA LEU A 165 -1.90 -5.56 14.09
C LEU A 165 -1.37 -4.48 15.04
N GLY A 166 -1.37 -3.22 14.61
CA GLY A 166 -0.98 -2.09 15.44
C GLY A 166 -0.98 -0.78 14.67
N THR A 167 -1.36 0.30 15.34
CA THR A 167 -1.25 1.67 14.80
C THR A 167 -0.10 2.41 15.47
N LEU A 168 0.71 3.09 14.66
CA LEU A 168 1.87 3.85 15.09
C LEU A 168 1.74 5.30 14.57
N PRO A 169 1.47 6.28 15.45
CA PRO A 169 1.44 7.68 15.03
C PRO A 169 2.83 8.13 14.58
N PHE A 170 2.86 9.02 13.60
CA PHE A 170 4.06 9.75 13.23
C PHE A 170 4.51 10.64 14.40
N ARG A 171 5.83 10.79 14.54
CA ARG A 171 6.44 11.60 15.60
C ARG A 171 7.23 12.69 14.91
N GLY A 172 6.54 13.78 14.61
CA GLY A 172 7.10 15.07 14.20
C GLY A 172 7.14 16.03 15.36
#